data_AF-A0A147B7S5-F1
#
_entry.id   AF-A0A147B7S5-F1
#
_cell.length_a   1.000
_cell.length_b   1.000
_cell.length_c   1.000
_cell.angle_alpha   90.00
_cell.angle_beta   90.00
_cell.angle_gamma   90.00
#
_symmetry.space_group_name_H-M   'P 1'
#
loop_
_entity.id
_entity.type
_entity.pdbx_description
1 polymer ?
#
loop_
_entity_poly.entity_id
_entity_poly.type
_entity_poly.pdbx_seq_one_letter_code
_entity_poly.pdbx_strand_id
1 'polypeptide(L)'
;AFVEAVVKERIETKANFNDQLQIFLDAMNTEDTTTQDGESAGTKCLTMDEILAQVLVLLLGGNSTIAETLIYTTYNLVRHPKIQENVIEEIDRIIGKDEVTYEKLQSLHYVEAVINESLRIYTLDSFLVQYRAKKTTLHGIEINPGDVIYIPTQAMHMDPEFFHDPETF
;
A
#
# COMPACT_ATOMS: atom_id res chain seq x y z
N ALA A 1 -1.18 -0.33 -23.97
CA ALA A 1 -1.20 1.08 -24.44
C ALA A 1 -0.18 1.96 -23.68
N PHE A 2 -0.51 2.60 -22.55
CA PHE A 2 0.46 3.50 -21.87
C PHE A 2 1.63 2.76 -21.20
N VAL A 3 1.35 1.84 -20.27
CA VAL A 3 2.38 1.06 -19.54
C VAL A 3 3.31 0.33 -20.51
N GLU A 4 2.72 -0.30 -21.52
CA GLU A 4 3.44 -0.98 -22.61
C GLU A 4 4.35 -0.04 -23.41
N ALA A 5 3.90 1.17 -23.72
CA ALA A 5 4.72 2.17 -24.41
C ALA A 5 5.93 2.58 -23.56
N VAL A 6 5.72 2.83 -22.26
CA VAL A 6 6.81 3.20 -21.32
C VAL A 6 7.85 2.08 -21.20
N VAL A 7 7.42 0.83 -21.04
CA VAL A 7 8.34 -0.32 -20.93
C VAL A 7 9.08 -0.53 -22.25
N LYS A 8 8.40 -0.42 -23.39
CA LYS A 8 9.03 -0.55 -24.71
C LYS A 8 10.06 0.54 -24.97
N GLU A 9 9.73 1.79 -24.68
CA GLU A 9 10.66 2.92 -24.78
C GLU A 9 11.90 2.70 -23.90
N ARG A 10 11.71 2.21 -22.67
CA ARG A 10 12.82 1.89 -21.74
C ARG A 10 13.77 0.86 -22.33
N ILE A 11 13.24 -0.19 -22.97
CA ILE A 11 14.05 -1.25 -23.60
C ILE A 11 14.76 -0.73 -24.85
N GLU A 12 14.07 0.03 -25.70
CA GLU A 12 14.61 0.57 -26.96
C GLU A 12 15.74 1.57 -26.71
N THR A 13 15.56 2.46 -25.73
CA THR A 13 16.55 3.48 -25.37
C THR A 13 17.73 2.93 -24.58
N LYS A 14 17.60 1.72 -24.02
CA LYS A 14 18.57 1.13 -23.06
C LYS A 14 18.91 2.09 -21.92
N ALA A 15 17.98 2.99 -21.58
CA ALA A 15 18.19 3.95 -20.53
C ALA A 15 18.16 3.23 -19.19
N ASN A 16 19.17 3.46 -18.35
CA ASN A 16 19.26 2.86 -17.04
C ASN A 16 18.91 3.92 -16.00
N PHE A 17 17.89 3.64 -15.19
CA PHE A 17 17.46 4.50 -14.10
C PHE A 17 17.41 3.67 -12.81
N ASN A 18 17.72 4.32 -11.69
CA ASN A 18 17.57 3.68 -10.38
C ASN A 18 16.10 3.70 -9.95
N ASP A 19 15.27 2.87 -10.58
CA ASP A 19 13.83 2.77 -10.35
C ASP A 19 13.33 1.31 -10.32
N GLN A 20 12.07 1.14 -9.92
CA GLN A 20 11.45 -0.18 -9.78
C GLN A 20 11.30 -0.91 -11.13
N LEU A 21 11.15 -0.18 -12.24
CA LEU A 21 11.08 -0.77 -13.57
C LEU A 21 12.43 -1.39 -13.95
N GLN A 22 13.55 -0.74 -13.63
CA GLN A 22 14.88 -1.28 -13.85
C GLN A 22 15.09 -2.59 -13.07
N ILE A 23 14.65 -2.65 -11.80
CA ILE A 23 14.72 -3.87 -11.00
C ILE A 23 13.97 -5.03 -11.69
N PHE A 24 12.79 -4.76 -12.26
CA PHE A 24 12.02 -5.78 -12.98
C PHE A 24 12.68 -6.22 -14.29
N LEU A 25 13.30 -5.28 -15.02
CA LEU A 25 14.05 -5.58 -16.24
C LEU A 25 15.32 -6.39 -15.94
N ASP A 26 16.00 -6.11 -14.83
CA ASP A 26 17.18 -6.86 -14.41
C ASP A 26 16.81 -8.28 -13.96
N ALA A 27 15.65 -8.44 -13.30
CA ALA A 27 15.08 -9.74 -12.93
C ALA A 27 14.60 -10.58 -14.13
N MET A 28 14.42 -9.97 -15.31
CA MET A 28 14.20 -10.68 -16.57
C MET A 28 15.50 -11.21 -17.17
N ASN A 29 16.61 -10.52 -16.92
CA ASN A 29 17.92 -10.81 -17.51
C ASN A 29 18.84 -11.63 -16.58
N THR A 30 18.32 -12.18 -15.47
CA THR A 30 19.12 -12.97 -14.54
C THR A 30 19.48 -14.30 -15.18
N GLU A 31 20.74 -14.47 -15.58
CA GLU A 31 21.24 -15.77 -16.07
C GLU A 31 21.32 -16.78 -14.92
N ASP A 32 21.11 -18.07 -15.23
CA ASP A 32 21.23 -19.20 -14.31
C ASP A 32 22.53 -19.11 -13.51
N THR A 33 22.42 -18.68 -12.25
CA THR A 33 23.55 -18.76 -11.33
C THR A 33 23.63 -20.23 -10.92
N THR A 34 24.49 -21.00 -11.58
CA THR A 34 24.76 -22.39 -11.20
C THR A 34 25.22 -22.42 -9.74
N THR A 35 24.37 -22.92 -8.85
CA THR A 35 24.75 -23.35 -7.51
C THR A 35 25.76 -24.49 -7.65
N GLN A 36 26.79 -24.52 -6.78
CA GLN A 36 27.88 -25.50 -6.84
C GLN A 36 27.43 -26.96 -6.58
N ASP A 37 26.14 -27.21 -6.32
CA ASP A 37 25.60 -28.51 -5.92
C ASP A 37 24.72 -29.21 -6.98
N GLY A 38 24.77 -28.81 -8.25
CA GLY A 38 24.17 -29.58 -9.35
C GLY A 38 22.63 -29.69 -9.34
N GLU A 39 21.96 -29.09 -8.36
CA GLU A 39 20.53 -28.81 -8.41
C GLU A 39 20.32 -27.43 -9.03
N SER A 40 19.89 -27.41 -10.29
CA SER A 40 19.36 -26.20 -10.92
C SER A 40 18.07 -25.79 -10.21
N ALA A 41 18.18 -25.04 -9.13
CA ALA A 41 17.10 -24.18 -8.68
C ALA A 41 16.96 -23.09 -9.76
N GLY A 42 16.25 -23.39 -10.85
CA GLY A 42 16.06 -22.46 -11.95
C GLY A 42 15.52 -21.15 -11.40
N THR A 43 16.33 -20.09 -11.45
CA THR A 43 15.90 -18.76 -11.03
C THR A 43 14.80 -18.35 -12.01
N LYS A 44 13.54 -18.32 -11.55
CA LYS A 44 12.42 -17.94 -12.41
C LYS A 44 12.61 -16.47 -12.84
N CYS A 45 12.96 -16.24 -14.10
CA CYS A 45 12.99 -14.90 -14.68
C CYS A 45 11.56 -14.36 -14.88
N LEU A 46 11.39 -13.05 -14.75
CA LEU A 46 10.12 -12.41 -15.05
C LEU A 46 9.89 -12.36 -16.56
N THR A 47 8.68 -12.72 -17.00
CA THR A 47 8.25 -12.52 -18.39
C THR A 47 7.85 -11.05 -18.63
N MET A 48 7.81 -10.63 -19.90
CA MET A 48 7.34 -9.28 -20.25
C MET A 48 5.93 -9.00 -19.72
N ASP A 49 5.03 -9.98 -19.81
CA ASP A 49 3.66 -9.86 -19.32
C ASP A 49 3.62 -9.69 -17.79
N GLU A 50 4.49 -10.41 -17.06
CA GLU A 50 4.62 -10.24 -15.61
C GLU A 50 5.15 -8.84 -15.25
N ILE A 51 6.13 -8.30 -15.98
CA ILE A 51 6.64 -6.93 -15.78
C ILE A 51 5.53 -5.91 -16.02
N LEU A 52 4.83 -6.01 -17.15
CA LEU A 52 3.73 -5.11 -17.49
C LEU A 52 2.63 -5.15 -16.42
N ALA A 53 2.29 -6.35 -15.93
CA ALA A 53 1.32 -6.53 -14.86
C ALA A 53 1.80 -5.87 -13.55
N GLN A 54 3.06 -6.05 -13.15
CA GLN A 54 3.60 -5.42 -11.93
C GLN A 54 3.62 -3.89 -12.03
N VAL A 55 4.04 -3.33 -13.17
CA VAL A 55 4.03 -1.87 -13.37
C VAL A 55 2.62 -1.31 -13.32
N LEU A 56 1.65 -2.03 -13.89
CA LEU A 56 0.24 -1.63 -13.82
C LEU A 56 -0.28 -1.65 -12.38
N VAL A 57 0.02 -2.70 -11.61
CA VAL A 57 -0.36 -2.80 -10.19
C VAL A 57 0.22 -1.65 -9.38
N LEU A 58 1.50 -1.30 -9.59
CA LEU A 58 2.13 -0.17 -8.91
C LEU A 58 1.45 1.16 -9.23
N LEU A 59 1.12 1.39 -10.51
CA LEU A 59 0.47 2.63 -10.94
C LEU A 59 -0.94 2.77 -10.34
N LEU A 60 -1.73 1.69 -10.37
CA LEU A 60 -3.10 1.71 -9.86
C LEU A 60 -3.12 1.77 -8.33
N GLY A 61 -2.33 0.90 -7.68
CA GLY A 61 -2.28 0.77 -6.23
C GLY A 61 -1.65 1.98 -5.54
N GLY A 62 -0.65 2.61 -6.15
CA GLY A 62 0.04 3.77 -5.56
C GLY A 62 -0.70 5.09 -5.73
N ASN A 63 -1.53 5.25 -6.77
CA ASN A 63 -2.18 6.53 -7.05
C ASN A 63 -3.54 6.68 -6.34
N SER A 64 -4.43 5.70 -6.53
CA SER A 64 -5.82 5.80 -6.07
C SER A 64 -5.93 5.84 -4.54
N THR A 65 -5.22 4.94 -3.86
CA THR A 65 -5.24 4.81 -2.39
C THR A 65 -4.73 6.06 -1.67
N ILE A 66 -3.64 6.66 -2.17
CA ILE A 66 -3.08 7.90 -1.61
C ILE A 66 -4.04 9.07 -1.85
N ALA A 67 -4.62 9.18 -3.05
CA ALA A 67 -5.57 10.23 -3.37
C ALA A 67 -6.81 10.16 -2.45
N GLU A 68 -7.38 8.97 -2.25
CA GLU A 68 -8.53 8.78 -1.35
C GLU A 68 -8.18 9.09 0.11
N THR A 69 -7.01 8.65 0.58
CA THR A 69 -6.50 8.98 1.92
C THR A 69 -6.44 10.50 2.13
N LEU A 70 -5.86 11.23 1.17
CA LEU A 70 -5.77 12.69 1.23
C LEU A 70 -7.13 13.36 1.19
N ILE A 71 -8.06 12.86 0.37
CA ILE A 71 -9.43 13.38 0.27
C ILE A 71 -10.13 13.26 1.63
N TYR A 72 -10.15 12.08 2.24
CA TYR A 72 -10.87 11.87 3.51
C TYR A 72 -10.19 12.59 4.68
N THR A 73 -8.85 12.60 4.71
CA THR A 73 -8.10 13.37 5.73
C THR A 73 -8.44 14.86 5.62
N THR A 74 -8.38 15.43 4.41
CA THR A 74 -8.70 16.84 4.20
C THR A 74 -10.16 17.14 4.51
N TYR A 75 -11.08 16.26 4.11
CA TYR A 75 -12.51 16.39 4.42
C TYR A 75 -12.75 16.47 5.93
N ASN A 76 -12.13 15.58 6.71
CA ASN A 76 -12.25 15.60 8.17
C ASN A 76 -11.64 16.87 8.78
N LEU A 77 -10.48 17.33 8.30
CA LEU A 77 -9.86 18.56 8.78
C LEU A 77 -10.75 19.79 8.54
N VAL A 78 -11.33 19.93 7.34
CA VAL A 78 -12.24 21.03 7.01
C VAL A 78 -13.49 21.03 7.89
N ARG A 79 -13.99 19.84 8.27
CA ARG A 79 -15.15 19.71 9.16
C ARG A 79 -14.83 19.89 10.63
N HIS A 80 -13.57 19.80 11.02
CA HIS A 80 -13.12 19.93 12.42
C HIS A 80 -12.01 21.00 12.53
N PRO A 81 -12.35 22.30 12.45
CA PRO A 81 -11.37 23.39 12.43
C PRO A 81 -10.40 23.38 13.61
N LYS A 82 -10.86 22.97 14.80
CA LYS A 82 -9.99 22.87 15.99
C LYS A 82 -8.92 21.79 15.84
N ILE A 83 -9.24 20.65 15.22
CA ILE A 83 -8.26 19.60 14.91
C ILE A 83 -7.29 20.09 13.84
N GLN A 84 -7.78 20.80 12.84
CA GLN A 84 -6.93 21.43 11.82
C GLN A 84 -5.94 22.44 12.41
N GLU A 85 -6.37 23.29 13.34
CA GLU A 85 -5.48 24.20 14.07
C GLU A 85 -4.37 23.43 14.80
N ASN A 86 -4.73 22.37 15.54
CA ASN A 86 -3.76 21.55 16.25
C ASN A 86 -2.73 20.86 15.32
N VAL A 87 -3.17 20.41 14.13
CA VAL A 87 -2.28 19.86 13.09
C VAL A 87 -1.29 20.92 12.61
N ILE A 88 -1.77 22.13 12.31
CA ILE A 88 -0.90 23.23 11.87
C ILE A 88 0.09 23.61 12.97
N GLU A 89 -0.35 23.70 14.22
CA GLU A 89 0.50 23.98 15.37
C GLU A 89 1.60 22.91 15.56
N GLU A 90 1.29 21.62 15.35
CA GLU A 90 2.30 20.56 15.41
C GLU A 90 3.31 20.69 14.28
N ILE A 91 2.85 20.91 13.04
CA ILE A 91 3.72 21.08 11.88
C ILE A 91 4.64 22.30 12.06
N ASP A 92 4.10 23.44 12.49
CA ASP A 92 4.88 24.65 12.73
C ASP A 92 5.91 24.46 13.85
N ARG A 93 5.58 23.67 14.88
CA ARG A 93 6.48 23.38 15.99
C ARG A 93 7.63 22.44 15.60
N ILE A 94 7.35 21.41 14.80
CA ILE A 94 8.31 20.32 14.51
C ILE A 94 9.10 20.61 13.21
N ILE A 95 8.42 21.10 12.18
CA ILE A 95 9.03 21.43 10.88
C ILE A 95 9.45 22.89 10.85
N GLY A 96 8.55 23.80 11.25
CA GLY A 96 8.78 25.24 11.19
C GLY A 96 9.07 25.72 9.77
N LYS A 97 10.18 26.43 9.58
CA LYS A 97 10.65 26.93 8.27
C LYS A 97 11.79 26.09 7.67
N ASP A 98 12.14 24.99 8.33
CA ASP A 98 13.22 24.13 7.88
C ASP A 98 12.76 23.20 6.75
N GLU A 99 13.72 22.49 6.17
CA GLU A 99 13.43 21.39 5.25
C GLU A 99 12.71 20.23 5.96
N VAL A 100 11.81 19.58 5.22
CA VAL A 100 11.12 18.37 5.66
C VAL A 100 12.09 17.19 5.54
N THR A 101 12.45 16.59 6.68
CA THR A 101 13.26 15.36 6.72
C THR A 101 12.44 14.18 7.22
N TYR A 102 12.91 12.96 6.96
CA TYR A 102 12.23 11.74 7.38
C TYR A 102 12.06 11.66 8.90
N GLU A 103 13.09 12.03 9.65
CA GLU A 103 13.09 12.02 11.12
C GLU A 103 12.07 13.00 11.69
N LYS A 104 11.93 14.16 11.05
CA LYS A 104 10.93 15.15 11.43
C LYS A 104 9.51 14.69 11.12
N LEU A 105 9.29 14.04 9.98
CA LEU A 105 7.99 13.45 9.64
C LEU A 105 7.57 12.39 10.66
N GLN A 106 8.50 11.53 11.11
CA GLN A 106 8.23 10.54 12.15
C GLN A 106 7.85 11.14 13.52
N SER A 107 8.13 12.44 13.72
CA SER A 107 7.78 13.14 14.96
C SER A 107 6.39 13.78 14.92
N LEU A 108 5.70 13.80 13.78
CA LEU A 108 4.36 14.37 13.60
C LEU A 108 3.25 13.41 14.08
N HIS A 109 3.27 13.07 15.36
CA HIS A 109 2.39 12.06 15.94
C HIS A 109 0.90 12.43 15.85
N TYR A 110 0.56 13.71 15.98
CA TYR A 110 -0.84 14.14 15.87
C TYR A 110 -1.34 14.11 14.42
N VAL A 111 -0.50 14.51 13.45
CA VAL A 111 -0.82 14.33 12.03
C VAL A 111 -1.04 12.86 11.69
N GLU A 112 -0.18 11.97 12.18
CA GLU A 112 -0.33 10.53 11.98
C GLU A 112 -1.64 10.01 12.60
N ALA A 113 -1.99 10.46 13.81
CA ALA A 113 -3.26 10.12 14.45
C ALA A 113 -4.48 10.57 13.61
N VAL A 114 -4.45 11.79 13.05
CA VAL A 114 -5.51 12.34 12.19
C VAL A 114 -5.68 11.52 10.90
N ILE A 115 -4.57 11.09 10.28
CA ILE A 115 -4.59 10.23 9.09
C ILE A 115 -5.19 8.86 9.45
N ASN A 116 -4.72 8.25 10.54
CA ASN A 116 -5.20 6.95 11.01
C ASN A 116 -6.70 6.98 11.34
N GLU A 117 -7.17 8.03 12.02
CA GLU A 117 -8.58 8.17 12.37
C GLU A 117 -9.46 8.43 11.13
N SER A 118 -8.90 9.14 10.14
CA SER A 118 -9.58 9.33 8.85
C SER A 118 -9.77 7.99 8.13
N LEU A 119 -8.77 7.11 8.15
CA LEU A 119 -8.83 5.78 7.56
C LEU A 119 -9.67 4.78 8.38
N ARG A 120 -9.80 4.99 9.70
CA ARG A 120 -10.72 4.22 10.54
C ARG A 120 -12.17 4.47 10.11
N ILE A 121 -12.58 5.74 10.07
CA ILE A 121 -13.94 6.15 9.70
C ILE A 121 -14.22 5.90 8.22
N TYR A 122 -13.29 6.28 7.34
CA TYR A 122 -13.36 6.07 5.89
C TYR A 122 -12.40 4.96 5.49
N THR A 123 -12.76 3.73 5.85
CA THR A 123 -12.00 2.54 5.47
C THR A 123 -12.04 2.36 3.95
N LEU A 124 -10.89 2.48 3.27
CA LEU A 124 -10.81 2.42 1.80
C LEU A 124 -11.22 1.05 1.23
N ASP A 125 -10.88 -0.02 1.95
CA ASP A 125 -11.29 -1.39 1.61
C ASP A 125 -12.14 -1.97 2.75
N SER A 126 -13.47 -1.99 2.55
CA SER A 126 -14.42 -2.45 3.57
C SER A 126 -14.32 -3.95 3.89
N PHE A 127 -13.69 -4.75 3.02
CA PHE A 127 -13.50 -6.18 3.24
C PHE A 127 -12.15 -6.68 2.75
N LEU A 128 -11.33 -7.24 3.65
CA LEU A 128 -10.20 -8.04 3.21
C LEU A 128 -10.68 -9.42 2.74
N VAL A 129 -10.31 -9.79 1.52
CA VAL A 129 -10.71 -11.05 0.88
C VAL A 129 -9.54 -12.04 0.89
N GLN A 130 -9.77 -13.24 1.42
CA GLN A 130 -8.78 -14.31 1.48
C GLN A 130 -9.29 -15.58 0.79
N TYR A 131 -8.47 -16.13 -0.11
CA TYR A 131 -8.75 -17.39 -0.80
C TYR A 131 -7.96 -18.53 -0.15
N ARG A 132 -8.62 -19.63 0.18
CA ARG A 132 -7.96 -20.77 0.83
C ARG A 132 -7.52 -21.80 -0.17
N ALA A 133 -6.21 -22.04 -0.22
CA ALA A 133 -5.62 -23.11 -1.03
C ALA A 133 -5.59 -24.48 -0.31
N LYS A 134 -5.74 -24.50 1.02
CA LYS A 134 -5.66 -25.71 1.85
C LYS A 134 -6.74 -25.71 2.92
N LYS A 135 -7.24 -26.89 3.25
CA LYS A 135 -8.21 -27.09 4.34
C LYS A 135 -7.60 -26.59 5.66
N THR A 136 -8.41 -25.88 6.44
CA THR A 136 -8.04 -25.41 7.78
C THR A 136 -9.27 -25.41 8.69
N THR A 137 -9.05 -25.17 9.97
CA THR A 137 -10.12 -24.89 10.93
C THR A 137 -9.88 -23.52 11.57
N LEU A 138 -10.90 -22.68 11.65
CA LEU A 138 -10.87 -21.37 12.32
C LEU A 138 -12.01 -21.32 13.34
N HIS A 139 -11.69 -21.21 14.63
CA HIS A 139 -12.69 -21.20 15.71
C HIS A 139 -13.71 -22.36 15.63
N GLY A 140 -13.25 -23.56 15.24
CA GLY A 140 -14.11 -24.74 15.08
C GLY A 140 -14.87 -24.82 13.75
N ILE A 141 -14.79 -23.79 12.91
CA ILE A 141 -15.37 -23.78 11.55
C ILE A 141 -14.35 -24.41 10.59
N GLU A 142 -14.76 -25.46 9.88
CA GLU A 142 -13.96 -26.02 8.80
C GLU A 142 -14.02 -25.11 7.56
N ILE A 143 -12.85 -24.76 7.03
CA ILE A 143 -12.71 -23.97 5.81
C ILE A 143 -11.96 -24.83 4.80
N ASN A 144 -12.58 -25.06 3.65
CA ASN A 144 -12.11 -25.96 2.61
C ASN A 144 -11.33 -25.20 1.52
N PRO A 145 -10.53 -25.92 0.72
CA PRO A 145 -9.92 -25.33 -0.48
C PRO A 145 -11.00 -24.77 -1.41
N GLY A 146 -10.80 -23.53 -1.87
CA GLY A 146 -11.76 -22.80 -2.72
C GLY A 146 -12.73 -21.91 -1.96
N ASP A 147 -12.83 -22.04 -0.64
CA ASP A 147 -13.64 -21.12 0.17
C ASP A 147 -13.01 -19.72 0.17
N VAL A 148 -13.91 -18.71 0.16
CA VAL A 148 -13.56 -17.28 0.23
C VAL A 148 -13.95 -16.76 1.61
N ILE A 149 -12.98 -16.15 2.30
CA ILE A 149 -13.20 -15.53 3.60
C ILE A 149 -13.24 -14.01 3.40
N TYR A 150 -14.33 -13.39 3.84
CA TYR A 150 -14.48 -11.94 3.90
C TYR A 150 -14.27 -11.48 5.34
N ILE A 151 -13.28 -10.61 5.56
CA ILE A 151 -13.00 -10.00 6.86
C ILE A 151 -13.56 -8.58 6.82
N PRO A 152 -14.61 -8.25 7.58
CA PRO A 152 -15.31 -6.97 7.48
C PRO A 152 -14.54 -5.85 8.22
N THR A 153 -13.44 -5.37 7.64
CA THR A 153 -12.55 -4.35 8.21
C THR A 153 -13.28 -3.09 8.63
N GLN A 154 -14.20 -2.57 7.80
CA GLN A 154 -14.97 -1.38 8.16
C GLN A 154 -15.85 -1.63 9.38
N ALA A 155 -16.48 -2.79 9.49
CA ALA A 155 -17.29 -3.12 10.66
C ALA A 155 -16.42 -3.22 11.92
N MET A 156 -15.23 -3.81 11.82
CA MET A 156 -14.27 -3.89 12.92
C MET A 156 -13.79 -2.51 13.36
N HIS A 157 -13.53 -1.60 12.42
CA HIS A 157 -13.13 -0.22 12.70
C HIS A 157 -14.24 0.63 13.34
N MET A 158 -15.50 0.20 13.21
CA MET A 158 -16.68 0.90 13.73
C MET A 158 -17.31 0.16 14.93
N ASP A 159 -16.65 -0.86 15.46
CA ASP A 159 -17.19 -1.69 16.53
C ASP A 159 -17.08 -0.95 17.89
N PRO A 160 -18.21 -0.66 18.57
CA PRO A 160 -18.21 0.03 19.85
C PRO A 160 -17.58 -0.78 21.00
N GLU A 161 -17.34 -2.08 20.83
CA GLU A 161 -16.57 -2.88 21.80
C GLU A 161 -15.09 -2.45 21.82
N PHE A 162 -14.55 -2.02 20.68
CA PHE A 162 -13.13 -1.67 20.53
C PHE A 162 -12.88 -0.16 20.41
N PHE A 163 -13.86 0.61 19.93
CA PHE A 163 -13.75 2.06 19.73
C PHE A 163 -14.87 2.80 20.46
N HIS A 164 -14.50 3.72 21.35
CA HIS A 164 -15.47 4.59 22.01
C HIS A 164 -16.02 5.61 21.01
N ASP A 165 -17.34 5.74 20.93
CA ASP A 165 -18.04 6.62 19.98
C ASP A 165 -17.53 6.50 18.53
N PRO A 166 -17.61 5.31 17.90
CA PRO A 166 -16.93 4.99 16.65
C PRO A 166 -17.32 5.86 15.46
N GLU A 167 -18.46 6.56 15.52
CA GLU A 167 -18.92 7.49 14.49
C GLU A 167 -18.31 8.89 14.61
N THR A 168 -17.58 9.16 15.70
CA THR A 168 -16.90 10.43 15.96
C THR A 168 -15.48 10.40 15.41
N PHE A 169 -15.05 11.53 14.85
CA PHE A 169 -13.67 11.79 14.43
C PHE A 169 -12.87 12.50 15.52
#